data_AF-A0A395LNH0-F1
#
_entry.id   AF-A0A395LNH0-F1
#
_cell.length_a   1.000
_cell.length_b   1.000
_cell.length_c   1.000
_cell.angle_alpha   90.00
_cell.angle_beta   90.00
_cell.angle_gamma   90.00
#
_symmetry.space_group_name_H-M   'P 1'
#
loop_
_entity.id
_entity.type
_entity.pdbx_description
1 polymer ?
#
loop_
_entity_poly.entity_id
_entity_poly.type
_entity_poly.pdbx_seq_one_letter_code
_entity_poly.pdbx_strand_id
1 'polypeptide(L)'
;MNVYLLSFNPFATNFSYNQLLSYIKDNRKVYQFYSPYAGTYILKSTDDTASLQDSFKGFFEGSHFIITKLHVFETGGFLNQEAWNWMAAGQNPFLPGN
;
A
#
# COMPACT_ATOMS: atom_id res chain seq x y z
N MET A 1 -1.04 1.20 -13.03
CA MET A 1 -1.52 0.84 -11.68
C MET A 1 -0.73 1.63 -10.66
N ASN A 2 -1.39 2.22 -9.66
CA ASN A 2 -0.74 3.03 -8.63
C ASN A 2 -0.15 2.13 -7.54
N VAL A 3 0.95 2.58 -6.93
CA VAL A 3 1.57 1.93 -5.77
C VAL A 3 1.44 2.89 -4.58
N TYR A 4 1.09 2.34 -3.42
CA TYR A 4 0.88 3.08 -2.20
C TYR A 4 1.64 2.45 -1.04
N LEU A 5 2.11 3.27 -0.11
CA LEU A 5 2.57 2.83 1.21
C LEU A 5 1.46 3.11 2.22
N LEU A 6 0.94 2.04 2.82
CA LEU A 6 0.14 2.11 4.03
C LEU A 6 1.08 1.98 5.23
N SER A 7 1.14 3.00 6.07
CA SER A 7 1.89 2.99 7.33
C SER A 7 0.92 3.11 8.50
N PHE A 8 1.13 2.33 9.57
CA PHE A 8 0.26 2.30 10.75
C PHE A 8 1.08 2.00 12.00
N ASN A 9 0.49 2.22 13.18
CA ASN A 9 1.12 1.85 14.45
C ASN A 9 1.06 0.31 14.63
N PRO A 10 2.19 -0.43 14.59
CA PRO A 10 2.18 -1.88 14.77
C PRO A 10 1.84 -2.31 16.21
N PHE A 11 1.86 -1.38 17.16
CA PHE A 11 1.54 -1.62 18.58
C PHE A 11 0.10 -1.22 18.92
N ALA A 12 -0.73 -0.90 17.93
CA ALA A 12 -2.14 -0.63 18.16
C ALA A 12 -2.83 -1.87 18.73
N THR A 13 -3.67 -1.67 19.75
CA THR A 13 -4.39 -2.76 20.45
C THR A 13 -5.82 -2.95 19.96
N ASN A 14 -6.32 -2.06 19.10
CA ASN A 14 -7.69 -2.09 18.59
C ASN A 14 -7.90 -3.10 17.45
N PHE A 15 -6.82 -3.62 16.85
CA PHE A 15 -6.86 -4.73 15.89
C PHE A 15 -5.59 -5.58 15.97
N SER A 16 -5.71 -6.83 15.55
CA SER A 16 -4.58 -7.75 15.36
C SER A 16 -4.04 -7.70 13.92
N TYR A 17 -2.79 -8.12 13.74
CA TYR A 17 -2.18 -8.25 12.41
C TYR A 17 -3.02 -9.14 11.46
N ASN A 18 -3.59 -10.24 11.96
CA ASN A 18 -4.42 -11.14 11.15
C ASN A 18 -5.74 -10.50 10.72
N GLN A 19 -6.34 -9.63 11.55
CA GLN A 19 -7.53 -8.87 11.17
C GLN A 19 -7.20 -7.88 10.06
N LEU A 20 -6.08 -7.15 10.16
CA LEU A 20 -5.64 -6.23 9.11
C LEU A 20 -5.30 -6.97 7.82
N LEU A 21 -4.60 -8.10 7.89
CA LEU A 21 -4.30 -8.92 6.71
C LEU A 21 -5.57 -9.41 6.02
N SER A 22 -6.57 -9.88 6.79
CA SER A 22 -7.85 -10.32 6.24
C SER A 22 -8.58 -9.15 5.59
N TYR A 23 -8.61 -8.00 6.25
CA TYR A 23 -9.20 -6.78 5.71
C TYR A 23 -8.54 -6.34 4.38
N ILE A 24 -7.20 -6.37 4.29
CA ILE A 24 -6.48 -6.03 3.06
C ILE A 24 -6.81 -7.01 1.93
N LYS A 25 -6.92 -8.32 2.22
CA LYS A 25 -7.29 -9.35 1.24
C LYS A 25 -8.71 -9.16 0.70
N ASP A 26 -9.64 -8.73 1.55
CA ASP A 26 -11.05 -8.58 1.18
C ASP A 26 -11.37 -7.18 0.62
N ASN A 27 -10.47 -6.20 0.78
CA ASN A 27 -10.66 -4.85 0.28
C ASN A 27 -10.54 -4.81 -1.26
N ARG A 28 -11.67 -4.59 -1.94
CA ARG A 28 -11.77 -4.54 -3.41
C ARG A 28 -10.90 -3.48 -4.08
N LYS A 29 -10.44 -2.47 -3.34
CA LYS A 29 -9.53 -1.44 -3.85
C LYS A 29 -8.06 -1.85 -3.80
N VAL A 30 -7.72 -2.96 -3.15
CA VAL A 30 -6.37 -3.52 -3.10
C VAL A 30 -6.29 -4.70 -4.06
N TYR A 31 -5.50 -4.56 -5.12
CA TYR A 31 -5.32 -5.63 -6.11
C TYR A 31 -4.22 -6.61 -5.67
N GLN A 32 -3.11 -6.07 -5.18
CA GLN A 32 -1.98 -6.83 -4.66
C GLN A 32 -1.38 -6.07 -3.49
N PHE A 33 -0.72 -6.78 -2.58
CA PHE A 33 -0.03 -6.17 -1.45
C PHE A 33 1.27 -6.91 -1.14
N TYR A 34 2.19 -6.21 -0.49
CA TYR A 34 3.46 -6.72 0.01
C TYR A 34 3.71 -6.14 1.40
N SER A 35 4.22 -6.93 2.34
CA SER A 35 4.48 -6.51 3.73
C SER A 35 5.98 -6.57 4.00
N PRO A 36 6.73 -5.47 3.78
CA PRO A 36 8.18 -5.49 3.91
C PRO A 36 8.64 -5.57 5.38
N TYR A 37 7.91 -4.94 6.30
CA TYR A 37 8.22 -4.90 7.73
C TYR A 37 6.97 -4.52 8.54
N ALA A 38 7.02 -4.77 9.85
CA ALA A 38 5.91 -4.48 10.76
C ALA A 38 5.49 -3.00 10.69
N GLY A 39 4.18 -2.76 10.69
CA GLY A 39 3.62 -1.40 10.62
C GLY A 39 3.51 -0.85 9.20
N THR A 40 3.83 -1.63 8.17
CA THR A 40 3.69 -1.19 6.77
C THR A 40 3.12 -2.24 5.83
N TYR A 41 2.41 -1.77 4.82
CA TYR A 41 2.08 -2.50 3.61
C TYR A 41 2.36 -1.64 2.38
N ILE A 42 2.91 -2.26 1.35
CA ILE A 42 2.93 -1.69 0.01
C ILE A 42 1.72 -2.25 -0.74
N LEU A 43 0.84 -1.37 -1.22
CA LEU A 43 -0.42 -1.71 -1.85
C LEU A 43 -0.39 -1.33 -3.33
N LYS A 44 -0.96 -2.17 -4.18
CA LYS A 44 -1.28 -1.84 -5.57
C LYS A 44 -2.77 -1.61 -5.70
N SER A 45 -3.14 -0.47 -6.28
CA SER A 45 -4.53 -0.08 -6.49
C SER A 45 -4.71 0.62 -7.84
N THR A 46 -5.92 0.54 -8.38
CA THR A 46 -6.32 1.36 -9.55
C THR A 46 -7.05 2.63 -9.15
N ASP A 47 -7.52 2.70 -7.90
CA ASP A 47 -8.14 3.87 -7.31
C ASP A 47 -7.12 4.99 -7.04
N ASP A 48 -7.63 6.19 -6.78
CA ASP A 48 -6.86 7.32 -6.29
C ASP A 48 -6.61 7.24 -4.76
N THR A 49 -5.75 8.12 -4.26
CA THR A 49 -5.35 8.15 -2.84
C THR A 49 -6.53 8.36 -1.91
N ALA A 50 -7.47 9.25 -2.26
CA ALA A 50 -8.60 9.60 -1.40
C ALA A 50 -9.58 8.43 -1.31
N SER A 51 -9.93 7.82 -2.45
CA SER A 51 -10.76 6.62 -2.53
C SER A 51 -10.16 5.46 -1.72
N LEU A 52 -8.85 5.23 -1.84
CA LEU A 52 -8.16 4.19 -1.08
C LEU A 52 -8.17 4.51 0.42
N GLN A 53 -7.83 5.73 0.81
CA GLN A 53 -7.86 6.19 2.21
C GLN A 53 -9.24 6.02 2.85
N ASP A 54 -10.31 6.42 2.16
CA ASP A 54 -11.67 6.28 2.66
C ASP A 54 -12.05 4.82 2.90
N SER A 55 -11.53 3.88 2.10
CA SER A 55 -11.75 2.46 2.35
C SER A 55 -11.15 2.04 3.70
N PHE A 56 -9.92 2.47 4.01
CA PHE A 56 -9.24 2.08 5.25
C PHE A 56 -9.73 2.81 6.50
N LYS A 57 -10.40 3.97 6.34
CA LYS A 57 -10.82 4.82 7.45
C LYS A 57 -11.69 4.09 8.48
N GLY A 58 -12.63 3.26 8.03
CA GLY A 58 -13.50 2.49 8.93
C GLY A 58 -12.76 1.39 9.69
N PHE A 59 -11.76 0.75 9.07
CA PHE A 59 -10.96 -0.28 9.76
C PHE A 59 -10.09 0.32 10.86
N PHE A 60 -9.46 1.47 10.58
CA PHE A 60 -8.59 2.18 11.52
C PHE A 60 -9.36 3.13 12.45
N GLU A 61 -10.66 2.95 12.65
CA GLU A 61 -11.41 3.76 13.60
C GLU A 61 -10.76 3.65 15.00
N GLY A 62 -10.36 4.80 15.56
CA GLY A 62 -9.63 4.86 16.84
C GLY A 62 -8.12 4.59 16.76
N SER A 63 -7.52 4.48 15.57
CA SER A 63 -6.07 4.38 15.38
C SER A 63 -5.58 5.29 14.25
N HIS A 64 -4.26 5.48 14.16
CA HIS A 64 -3.64 6.32 13.14
C HIS A 64 -3.07 5.47 12.00
N PHE A 65 -3.30 5.91 10.77
CA PHE A 65 -2.68 5.37 9.58
C PHE A 65 -2.36 6.49 8.58
N ILE A 66 -1.43 6.22 7.68
CA ILE A 66 -1.04 7.10 6.59
C ILE A 66 -1.07 6.27 5.30
N ILE A 67 -1.65 6.83 4.24
CA ILE A 67 -1.52 6.29 2.88
C ILE A 67 -0.78 7.31 2.03
N THR A 68 0.37 6.90 1.50
CA THR A 68 1.22 7.74 0.65
C THR A 68 1.33 7.09 -0.72
N LYS A 69 1.08 7.85 -1.79
CA LYS A 69 1.33 7.37 -3.15
C LYS A 69 2.85 7.29 -3.37
N LEU A 70 3.33 6.13 -3.81
CA LEU A 70 4.73 5.91 -4.15
C LEU A 70 4.96 6.14 -5.63
N HIS A 71 5.83 7.11 -5.93
CA HIS A 71 6.42 7.29 -7.25
C HIS A 71 7.67 6.41 -7.29
N VAL A 72 7.54 5.18 -7.82
CA VAL A 72 8.57 4.13 -7.69
C VAL A 72 9.93 4.58 -8.24
N PHE A 73 9.94 5.38 -9.30
CA PHE A 73 11.16 5.93 -9.91
C PHE A 73 11.84 7.04 -9.08
N GLU A 74 11.12 7.65 -8.15
CA GLU A 74 11.63 8.69 -7.23
C GLU A 74 11.86 8.14 -5.82
N THR A 75 11.49 6.88 -5.57
CA THR A 75 11.59 6.25 -4.26
C THR A 75 12.92 5.50 -4.15
N GLY A 76 13.68 5.75 -3.09
CA GLY A 76 14.92 5.02 -2.78
C GLY A 76 14.82 4.25 -1.46
N GLY A 77 15.74 3.30 -1.26
CA GLY A 77 15.83 2.53 -0.01
C GLY A 77 16.46 1.16 -0.21
N PHE A 78 16.41 0.33 0.84
CA PHE A 78 16.90 -1.04 0.80
C PHE A 78 15.74 -2.03 0.93
N LEU A 79 15.32 -2.57 -0.22
CA LEU A 79 14.38 -3.69 -0.33
C LEU A 79 15.03 -4.75 -1.23
N ASN A 80 14.56 -6.00 -1.16
CA ASN A 80 15.03 -7.02 -2.08
C ASN A 80 14.65 -6.65 -3.54
N GLN A 81 15.44 -7.13 -4.49
CA GLN A 81 15.25 -6.81 -5.91
C GLN A 81 13.86 -7.22 -6.41
N GLU A 82 13.34 -8.34 -5.90
CA GLU A 82 12.01 -8.85 -6.25
C GLU A 82 10.89 -7.88 -5.84
N ALA A 83 10.95 -7.24 -4.67
CA ALA A 83 9.97 -6.24 -4.26
C ALA A 83 10.04 -4.99 -5.13
N TRP A 84 11.25 -4.53 -5.48
CA TRP A 84 11.42 -3.41 -6.42
C TRP A 84 10.83 -3.73 -7.80
N ASN A 85 11.17 -4.89 -8.34
CA ASN A 85 10.63 -5.36 -9.62
C ASN A 85 9.11 -5.50 -9.55
N TRP A 86 8.58 -6.03 -8.45
CA TRP A 86 7.14 -6.15 -8.24
C TRP A 86 6.48 -4.76 -8.19
N MET A 87 7.02 -3.78 -7.48
CA MET A 87 6.46 -2.43 -7.43
C MET A 87 6.46 -1.75 -8.80
N ALA A 88 7.55 -1.89 -9.56
CA ALA A 88 7.68 -1.35 -10.91
C ALA A 88 6.81 -2.10 -11.95
N ALA A 89 6.47 -3.38 -11.71
CA ALA A 89 5.70 -4.18 -12.65
C ALA A 89 4.31 -3.58 -12.91
N GLY A 90 4.05 -3.24 -14.18
CA GLY A 90 2.81 -2.59 -14.61
C GLY A 90 2.81 -1.06 -14.47
N GLN A 91 3.93 -0.46 -14.07
CA GLN A 91 4.24 0.95 -14.33
C GLN A 91 5.03 0.99 -15.64
N ASN A 92 4.45 1.53 -16.71
CA ASN A 92 5.18 1.69 -17.96
C ASN A 92 6.12 2.91 -17.82
N PRO A 93 7.45 2.74 -17.75
CA PRO A 93 8.36 3.85 -17.44
C PRO A 93 8.62 4.78 -18.63
N PHE A 94 8.15 4.42 -19.83
CA PHE A 94 8.30 5.21 -21.05
C PHE A 94 7.02 5.17 -21.88
N LEU A 95 6.19 6.20 -21.74
CA LEU A 95 5.38 6.71 -22.85
C LEU A 95 5.64 8.22 -22.92
N PRO A 96 6.56 8.70 -23.79
CA PRO A 96 6.32 9.99 -24.42
C PRO A 96 4.99 9.86 -25.19
N GLY A 97 4.20 10.93 -25.21
CA GLY A 97 2.99 10.99 -26.02
C GLY A 97 3.27 10.62 -27.49
N ASN A 98 2.20 10.13 -28.13
CA ASN A 98 2.07 9.88 -29.57
C ASN A 98 3.01 10.71 -30.47
#